data_AF-A0A9Q0R1G1-F1
#
_entry.id   AF-A0A9Q0R1G1-F1
#
_cell.length_a   1.000
_cell.length_b   1.000
_cell.length_c   1.000
_cell.angle_alpha   90.00
_cell.angle_beta   90.00
_cell.angle_gamma   90.00
#
_symmetry.space_group_name_H-M   'P 1'
#
loop_
_entity.id
_entity.type
_entity.pdbx_description
1 polymer ?
#
loop_
_entity_poly.entity_id
_entity_poly.type
_entity_poly.pdbx_seq_one_letter_code
_entity_poly.pdbx_strand_id
1 'polypeptide(L)'
;MIMVSAVKWVDEVIPDAPYAITEDFMNKLFNEYSIDYIIHGDDPCLLPDGTDAYALAKKAGRYKQIKRTEGVSSTDIVGRMLLCVRERSVSDSHNHSSLQRQFSHGHSQKFEDGGSGGTRITHFLPTSRRIVQFSNGKGPGPDARIVYIDGAFDLFHAGHVEILRLARGLGDFLLVGIHTDQTVSANMGVHRPIMNLHERSLSVLACRYVDEVIIGAPWEVSKDMITTFNVSLVVHGTVAENNDFQKGKCNPYAVPTSMGIFRVLDSPLDITTSTIIKRIVSNHEAYQKRNEKKAESERRYYEGKVYVSGD
;
A
#
# COMPACT_ATOMS: atom_id res chain seq x y z
N MET A 1 3.59 -7.75 12.20
CA MET A 1 4.96 -8.12 11.77
C MET A 1 5.04 -8.39 10.27
N ILE A 2 4.24 -9.31 9.70
CA ILE A 2 4.25 -9.71 8.27
C ILE A 2 4.48 -8.55 7.29
N MET A 3 3.69 -7.48 7.38
CA MET A 3 3.78 -6.35 6.43
C MET A 3 5.14 -5.65 6.45
N VAL A 4 5.69 -5.40 7.64
CA VAL A 4 6.96 -4.66 7.78
C VAL A 4 8.11 -5.56 7.36
N SER A 5 8.12 -6.82 7.79
CA SER A 5 9.14 -7.79 7.39
C SER A 5 9.11 -8.09 5.89
N ALA A 6 8.00 -7.90 5.20
CA ALA A 6 7.91 -8.11 3.76
C ALA A 6 8.52 -6.97 2.93
N VAL A 7 8.76 -5.80 3.52
CA VAL A 7 9.43 -4.69 2.81
C VAL A 7 10.89 -5.05 2.56
N LYS A 8 11.35 -4.93 1.32
CA LYS A 8 12.67 -5.43 0.90
C LYS A 8 13.87 -4.70 1.49
N TRP A 9 13.68 -3.49 2.00
CA TRP A 9 14.71 -2.70 2.68
C TRP A 9 14.78 -2.96 4.19
N VAL A 10 13.89 -3.79 4.74
CA VAL A 10 13.88 -4.12 6.16
C VAL A 10 14.68 -5.40 6.37
N ASP A 11 15.73 -5.38 7.19
CA ASP A 11 16.46 -6.61 7.51
C ASP A 11 15.80 -7.36 8.67
N GLU A 12 15.50 -6.64 9.75
CA GLU A 12 14.92 -7.18 10.98
C GLU A 12 13.80 -6.29 11.50
N VAL A 13 12.87 -6.87 12.26
CA VAL A 13 11.78 -6.13 12.90
C VAL A 13 11.79 -6.42 14.39
N ILE A 14 12.03 -5.38 15.19
CA ILE A 14 11.97 -5.44 16.65
C ILE A 14 10.50 -5.35 17.08
N PRO A 15 9.90 -6.42 17.64
CA PRO A 15 8.54 -6.36 18.15
C PRO A 15 8.46 -5.48 19.41
N ASP A 16 7.25 -5.01 19.72
CA ASP A 16 6.93 -4.32 20.98
C ASP A 16 7.84 -3.11 21.30
N ALA A 17 8.32 -2.44 20.25
CA ALA A 17 9.07 -1.19 20.39
C ALA A 17 8.20 -0.13 21.11
N PRO A 18 8.75 0.56 22.13
CA PRO A 18 8.00 1.56 22.88
C PRO A 18 7.59 2.73 21.98
N TYR A 19 6.48 3.36 22.33
CA TYR A 19 5.95 4.50 21.57
C TYR A 19 6.90 5.72 21.55
N ALA A 20 7.58 5.95 22.67
CA ALA A 20 8.61 6.99 22.80
C ALA A 20 9.99 6.34 22.90
N ILE A 21 11.04 7.01 22.40
CA ILE A 21 12.42 6.56 22.59
C ILE A 21 12.81 6.83 24.04
N THR A 22 12.72 5.82 24.90
CA THR A 22 13.20 5.86 26.28
C THR A 22 14.72 5.71 26.32
N GLU A 23 15.34 6.09 27.43
CA GLU A 23 16.79 5.92 27.63
C GLU A 23 17.20 4.43 27.57
N ASP A 24 16.43 3.56 28.23
CA ASP A 24 16.65 2.11 28.19
C ASP A 24 16.57 1.55 26.76
N PHE A 25 15.55 1.96 26.00
CA PHE A 25 15.39 1.49 24.63
C PHE A 25 16.47 2.05 23.71
N MET A 26 16.88 3.30 23.92
CA MET A 26 17.99 3.92 23.19
C MET A 26 19.30 3.17 23.45
N ASN A 27 19.59 2.80 24.70
CA ASN A 27 20.75 1.99 25.05
C ASN A 27 20.70 0.62 24.37
N LYS A 28 19.52 -0.02 24.33
CA LYS A 28 19.32 -1.27 23.61
C LYS A 28 19.60 -1.11 22.11
N LEU A 29 19.02 -0.10 21.46
CA LEU A 29 19.24 0.18 20.03
C LEU A 29 20.73 0.37 19.70
N PHE A 30 21.43 1.13 20.54
CA PHE A 30 22.78 1.57 20.23
C PHE A 30 23.88 0.61 20.64
N ASN A 31 23.70 -0.11 21.76
CA ASN A 31 24.73 -0.98 22.31
C ASN A 31 24.46 -2.46 22.03
N GLU A 32 23.20 -2.90 22.03
CA GLU A 32 22.86 -4.30 21.75
C GLU A 32 22.64 -4.52 20.25
N TYR A 33 21.83 -3.68 19.61
CA TYR A 33 21.55 -3.79 18.18
C TYR A 33 22.56 -3.06 17.28
N SER A 34 23.50 -2.30 17.85
CA SER A 34 24.53 -1.57 17.11
C SER A 34 23.98 -0.62 16.03
N ILE A 35 22.83 0.03 16.28
CA ILE A 35 22.18 0.92 15.32
C ILE A 35 22.83 2.30 15.33
N ASP A 36 23.42 2.76 14.22
CA ASP A 36 24.10 4.07 14.19
C ASP A 36 23.15 5.28 14.35
N TYR A 37 22.01 5.25 13.65
CA TYR A 37 21.07 6.38 13.58
C TYR A 37 19.62 5.93 13.63
N ILE A 38 18.78 6.73 14.27
CA ILE A 38 17.31 6.65 14.18
C ILE A 38 16.85 7.59 13.07
N ILE A 39 16.02 7.09 12.15
CA ILE A 39 15.47 7.86 11.03
C ILE A 39 13.96 8.04 11.22
N HIS A 40 13.47 9.26 11.03
CA HIS A 40 12.03 9.55 11.03
C HIS A 40 11.67 10.57 9.94
N GLY A 41 10.37 10.64 9.60
CA GLY A 41 9.83 11.71 8.75
C GLY A 41 9.98 13.10 9.38
N ASP A 42 9.83 14.13 8.57
CA ASP A 42 9.90 15.56 8.93
C ASP A 42 8.63 16.09 9.61
N ASP A 43 7.63 15.24 9.84
CA ASP A 43 6.44 15.56 10.64
C ASP A 43 6.78 15.72 12.14
N PRO A 44 6.17 16.68 12.86
CA PRO A 44 6.31 16.80 14.32
C PRO A 44 5.87 15.54 15.04
N CYS A 45 6.73 15.01 15.93
CA CYS A 45 6.45 13.82 16.74
C CYS A 45 6.43 14.18 18.21
N LEU A 46 5.25 14.57 18.68
CA LEU A 46 5.06 15.07 20.03
C LEU A 46 4.37 14.04 20.91
N LEU A 47 4.87 13.91 22.13
CA LEU A 47 4.24 13.15 23.21
C LEU A 47 3.04 13.94 23.79
N PRO A 48 2.16 13.31 24.60
CA PRO A 48 0.99 13.98 25.17
C PRO A 48 1.31 15.22 26.03
N ASP A 49 2.52 15.30 26.58
CA ASP A 49 3.03 16.45 27.34
C ASP A 49 3.63 17.57 26.45
N GLY A 50 3.60 17.39 25.12
CA GLY A 50 4.15 18.31 24.14
C GLY A 50 5.65 18.16 23.88
N THR A 51 6.33 17.22 24.55
CA THR A 51 7.77 16.99 24.34
C THR A 51 8.03 16.18 23.07
N ASP A 52 9.23 16.32 22.52
CA ASP A 52 9.64 15.60 21.31
C ASP A 52 9.96 14.14 21.62
N ALA A 53 9.26 13.20 20.96
CA ALA A 53 9.41 11.76 21.15
C ALA A 53 10.83 11.23 20.84
N TYR A 54 11.64 12.03 20.12
CA TYR A 54 13.02 11.70 19.72
C TYR A 54 14.06 12.65 20.36
N ALA A 55 13.69 13.41 21.38
CA ALA A 55 14.59 14.38 22.03
C ALA A 55 15.94 13.76 22.46
N LEU A 56 15.91 12.56 23.05
CA LEU A 56 17.12 11.86 23.50
C LEU A 56 18.05 11.50 22.33
N ALA A 57 17.48 10.95 21.25
CA ALA A 57 18.25 10.57 20.05
C ALA A 57 18.83 11.80 19.33
N LYS A 58 18.11 12.92 19.30
CA LYS A 58 18.58 14.21 18.77
C LYS A 58 19.73 14.76 19.60
N LYS A 59 19.60 14.77 20.93
CA LYS A 59 20.65 15.22 21.84
C LYS A 59 21.93 14.37 21.71
N ALA A 60 21.79 13.08 21.43
CA ALA A 60 22.92 12.18 21.18
C ALA A 60 23.56 12.34 19.78
N GLY A 61 23.02 13.19 18.90
CA GLY A 61 23.50 13.34 17.52
C GLY A 61 23.21 12.13 16.62
N ARG A 62 22.32 11.23 17.04
CA ARG A 62 22.03 9.94 16.37
C ARG A 62 20.62 9.89 15.79
N TYR A 63 20.17 11.04 15.27
CA TYR A 63 18.85 11.18 14.65
C TYR A 63 18.97 11.84 13.27
N LYS A 64 18.28 11.30 12.27
CA LYS A 64 18.22 11.83 10.90
C LYS A 64 16.76 11.98 10.46
N GLN A 65 16.49 13.00 9.66
CA GLN A 65 15.17 13.25 9.09
C GLN A 65 15.15 12.90 7.60
N ILE A 66 14.03 12.36 7.14
CA ILE A 66 13.73 12.16 5.73
C ILE A 66 12.44 12.89 5.37
N LYS A 67 12.36 13.35 4.12
CA LYS A 67 11.16 14.03 3.62
C LYS A 67 9.99 13.07 3.56
N ARG A 68 8.81 13.56 3.91
CA ARG A 68 7.55 12.88 3.68
C ARG A 68 7.37 12.49 2.21
N THR A 69 6.77 11.33 1.97
CA THR A 69 6.40 10.90 0.61
C THR A 69 5.16 11.65 0.15
N GLU A 70 5.32 12.45 -0.90
CA GLU A 70 4.24 13.24 -1.49
C GLU A 70 3.22 12.37 -2.24
N GLY A 71 1.93 12.74 -2.10
CA GLY A 71 0.82 12.16 -2.84
C GLY A 71 0.12 10.97 -2.16
N VAL A 72 0.54 10.56 -0.97
CA VAL A 72 -0.13 9.48 -0.21
C VAL A 72 -0.11 9.73 1.30
N SER A 73 -1.23 9.48 1.97
CA SER A 73 -1.33 9.45 3.44
C SER A 73 -2.42 8.50 3.90
N SER A 74 -2.32 7.98 5.13
CA SER A 74 -3.37 7.13 5.69
C SER A 74 -4.72 7.84 5.75
N THR A 75 -4.75 9.14 6.05
CA THR A 75 -5.98 9.94 6.05
C THR A 75 -6.61 10.04 4.66
N ASP A 76 -5.79 10.25 3.63
CA ASP A 76 -6.27 10.29 2.25
C ASP A 76 -6.85 8.93 1.84
N ILE A 77 -6.12 7.83 2.06
CA ILE A 77 -6.59 6.48 1.72
C ILE A 77 -7.88 6.15 2.47
N VAL A 78 -7.97 6.44 3.77
CA VAL A 78 -9.21 6.27 4.56
C VAL A 78 -10.36 7.07 3.94
N GLY A 79 -10.11 8.32 3.53
CA GLY A 79 -11.09 9.14 2.81
C GLY A 79 -11.60 8.49 1.52
N ARG A 80 -10.70 7.90 0.72
CA ARG A 80 -11.06 7.15 -0.49
C ARG A 80 -11.92 5.91 -0.17
N MET A 81 -11.58 5.17 0.90
CA MET A 81 -12.37 4.00 1.33
C MET A 81 -13.78 4.38 1.77
N LEU A 82 -13.95 5.49 2.50
CA LEU A 82 -15.26 5.95 2.98
C LEU A 82 -16.19 6.35 1.84
N LEU A 83 -15.66 6.96 0.77
CA LEU A 83 -16.42 7.26 -0.44
C LEU A 83 -16.96 5.97 -1.09
N CYS A 84 -16.11 4.94 -1.18
CA CYS A 84 -16.49 3.65 -1.76
C CYS A 84 -17.62 2.95 -1.00
N VAL A 85 -17.68 3.11 0.33
CA VAL A 85 -18.75 2.54 1.15
C VAL A 85 -20.04 3.35 1.06
N ARG A 86 -19.94 4.69 1.08
CA ARG A 86 -21.12 5.58 1.04
C ARG A 86 -21.93 5.42 -0.23
N GLU A 87 -21.29 5.27 -1.39
CA GLU A 87 -22.02 5.15 -2.65
C GLU A 87 -22.69 3.77 -2.84
N ARG A 88 -22.15 2.71 -2.23
CA ARG A 88 -22.85 1.41 -2.10
C ARG A 88 -24.13 1.49 -1.26
N SER A 89 -24.20 2.41 -0.29
CA SER A 89 -25.42 2.63 0.50
C SER A 89 -26.44 3.56 -0.18
N VAL A 90 -26.00 4.43 -1.10
CA VAL A 90 -26.91 5.33 -1.85
C VAL A 90 -27.71 4.57 -2.90
N SER A 91 -27.20 3.46 -3.45
CA SER A 91 -28.02 2.56 -4.28
C SER A 91 -29.17 1.89 -3.52
N ASP A 92 -29.18 1.94 -2.18
CA ASP A 92 -30.21 1.33 -1.34
C ASP A 92 -31.04 2.34 -0.50
N SER A 93 -30.74 3.64 -0.47
CA SER A 93 -31.53 4.62 0.30
C SER A 93 -31.27 6.09 -0.08
N HIS A 94 -32.33 6.82 -0.43
CA HIS A 94 -32.31 8.27 -0.62
C HIS A 94 -32.15 9.03 0.72
N ASN A 95 -31.00 9.68 0.90
CA ASN A 95 -30.77 11.00 1.55
C ASN A 95 -29.48 11.02 2.35
N HIS A 96 -28.58 11.98 2.04
CA HIS A 96 -27.85 12.84 2.99
C HIS A 96 -26.69 13.53 2.27
N SER A 97 -26.87 14.82 1.92
CA SER A 97 -25.91 15.67 1.21
C SER A 97 -24.98 16.49 2.14
N SER A 98 -24.80 16.11 3.40
CA SER A 98 -24.17 16.98 4.40
C SER A 98 -22.65 16.85 4.59
N LEU A 99 -22.00 15.76 4.16
CA LEU A 99 -20.59 15.48 4.53
C LEU A 99 -19.52 16.02 3.57
N GLN A 100 -19.89 16.48 2.36
CA GLN A 100 -18.91 17.02 1.40
C GLN A 100 -18.28 18.34 1.87
N ARG A 101 -18.93 19.06 2.80
CA ARG A 101 -18.48 20.38 3.29
C ARG A 101 -17.35 20.36 4.33
N GLN A 102 -17.05 19.22 4.97
CA GLN A 102 -16.08 19.21 6.09
C GLN A 102 -14.62 19.01 5.68
N PHE A 103 -14.34 18.65 4.42
CA PHE A 103 -12.96 18.35 3.96
C PHE A 103 -12.28 19.51 3.20
N SER A 104 -12.90 20.69 3.10
CA SER A 104 -12.35 21.85 2.37
C SER A 104 -11.53 22.82 3.24
N HIS A 105 -11.33 22.54 4.53
CA HIS A 105 -10.50 23.38 5.40
C HIS A 105 -9.07 22.84 5.48
N GLY A 106 -8.32 23.04 4.40
CA GLY A 106 -6.90 22.71 4.29
C GLY A 106 -6.42 22.92 2.86
N HIS A 107 -5.97 24.14 2.55
CA HIS A 107 -5.31 24.59 1.31
C HIS A 107 -5.44 23.67 0.07
N SER A 108 -6.49 23.85 -0.72
CA SER A 108 -6.52 23.49 -2.15
C SER A 108 -7.64 24.27 -2.83
N GLN A 109 -7.32 24.87 -3.98
CA GLN A 109 -8.22 25.69 -4.78
C GLN A 109 -9.51 24.94 -5.12
N LYS A 110 -10.64 25.66 -5.10
CA LYS A 110 -11.92 25.19 -5.63
C LYS A 110 -11.74 24.83 -7.11
N PHE A 111 -11.84 23.55 -7.45
CA PHE A 111 -12.15 23.13 -8.81
C PHE A 111 -13.63 22.79 -8.87
N GLU A 112 -14.31 23.39 -9.85
CA GLU A 112 -15.71 23.14 -10.17
C GLU A 112 -15.89 21.69 -10.61
N ASP A 113 -16.88 21.04 -10.01
CA ASP A 113 -17.24 19.65 -10.23
C ASP A 113 -17.97 19.53 -11.58
N GLY A 114 -17.21 19.15 -12.61
CA GLY A 114 -17.69 18.93 -13.95
C GLY A 114 -17.08 17.65 -14.53
N GLY A 115 -17.65 16.50 -14.19
CA GLY A 115 -17.56 15.29 -15.04
C GLY A 115 -17.04 14.01 -14.38
N SER A 116 -17.91 13.00 -14.40
CA SER A 116 -17.68 11.54 -14.19
C SER A 116 -17.39 11.06 -12.76
N GLY A 117 -18.28 10.19 -12.26
CA GLY A 117 -18.24 9.56 -10.94
C GLY A 117 -17.12 8.53 -10.77
N GLY A 118 -15.87 9.01 -10.74
CA GLY A 118 -14.70 8.24 -10.36
C GLY A 118 -14.31 8.43 -8.90
N THR A 119 -13.60 7.46 -8.33
CA THR A 119 -12.90 7.59 -7.04
C THR A 119 -12.08 8.88 -6.98
N ARG A 120 -12.04 9.53 -5.80
CA ARG A 120 -11.22 10.73 -5.52
C ARG A 120 -9.87 10.66 -6.23
N ILE A 121 -9.53 11.72 -6.96
CA ILE A 121 -8.29 11.85 -7.73
C ILE A 121 -7.10 11.76 -6.76
N THR A 122 -6.27 10.75 -6.94
CA THR A 122 -4.95 10.69 -6.28
C THR A 122 -4.07 11.82 -6.79
N HIS A 123 -3.34 12.47 -5.88
CA HIS A 123 -2.33 13.47 -6.20
C HIS A 123 -0.92 12.85 -6.36
N PHE A 124 -0.83 11.52 -6.38
CA PHE A 124 0.42 10.83 -6.59
C PHE A 124 0.96 11.07 -8.00
N LEU A 125 2.15 11.68 -8.08
CA LEU A 125 2.86 11.91 -9.33
C LEU A 125 3.88 10.78 -9.58
N PRO A 126 3.60 9.83 -10.49
CA PRO A 126 4.58 8.82 -10.87
C PRO A 126 5.73 9.47 -11.65
N THR A 127 6.95 9.00 -11.40
CA THR A 127 8.11 9.34 -12.22
C THR A 127 8.90 8.08 -12.51
N SER A 128 9.59 8.04 -13.66
CA SER A 128 10.52 6.95 -13.97
C SER A 128 11.53 6.72 -12.86
N ARG A 129 12.04 7.80 -12.25
CA ARG A 129 12.96 7.73 -11.09
C ARG A 129 12.34 7.01 -9.89
N ARG A 130 11.08 7.29 -9.54
CA ARG A 130 10.40 6.58 -8.44
C ARG A 130 10.24 5.09 -8.74
N ILE A 131 9.91 4.73 -9.97
CA ILE A 131 9.81 3.32 -10.38
C ILE A 131 11.16 2.64 -10.27
N VAL A 132 12.24 3.25 -10.78
CA VAL A 132 13.61 2.69 -10.70
C VAL A 132 14.07 2.52 -9.24
N GLN A 133 13.73 3.45 -8.34
CA GLN A 133 14.05 3.32 -6.92
C GLN A 133 13.38 2.11 -6.25
N PHE A 134 12.23 1.68 -6.78
CA PHE A 134 11.46 0.55 -6.28
C PHE A 134 11.70 -0.72 -7.09
N SER A 135 12.24 -0.67 -8.30
CA SER A 135 12.52 -1.84 -9.13
C SER A 135 13.76 -2.60 -8.63
N ASN A 136 13.80 -3.91 -8.87
CA ASN A 136 15.03 -4.68 -8.74
C ASN A 136 15.76 -4.62 -10.09
N GLY A 137 16.97 -4.06 -10.12
CA GLY A 137 17.72 -3.87 -11.37
C GLY A 137 18.25 -5.16 -12.04
N LYS A 138 17.76 -6.34 -11.64
CA LYS A 138 18.24 -7.65 -12.13
C LYS A 138 17.08 -8.40 -12.77
N GLY A 139 17.24 -8.76 -14.05
CA GLY A 139 16.32 -9.66 -14.74
C GLY A 139 16.56 -11.14 -14.39
N PRO A 140 15.70 -12.04 -14.89
CA PRO A 140 15.87 -13.48 -14.72
C PRO A 140 17.16 -13.97 -15.41
N GLY A 141 17.80 -15.00 -14.84
CA GLY A 141 18.90 -15.71 -15.49
C GLY A 141 18.42 -16.53 -16.70
N PRO A 142 19.33 -17.02 -17.57
CA PRO A 142 18.99 -17.72 -18.82
C PRO A 142 18.07 -18.94 -18.62
N ASP A 143 18.26 -19.68 -17.53
CA ASP A 143 17.50 -20.90 -17.21
C ASP A 143 16.56 -20.71 -16.01
N ALA A 144 16.30 -19.46 -15.63
CA ALA A 144 15.47 -19.15 -14.45
C ALA A 144 14.03 -19.60 -14.65
N ARG A 145 13.47 -20.28 -13.66
CA ARG A 145 12.05 -20.62 -13.64
C ARG A 145 11.22 -19.38 -13.28
N ILE A 146 10.56 -18.80 -14.28
CA ILE A 146 9.74 -17.59 -14.11
C ILE A 146 8.33 -17.99 -13.68
N VAL A 147 7.93 -17.53 -12.50
CA VAL A 147 6.57 -17.67 -11.97
C VAL A 147 5.82 -16.37 -12.22
N TYR A 148 4.61 -16.46 -12.75
CA TYR A 148 3.71 -15.33 -12.99
C TYR A 148 2.48 -15.42 -12.09
N ILE A 149 2.11 -14.30 -11.50
CA ILE A 149 0.86 -14.12 -10.73
C ILE A 149 0.32 -12.73 -11.01
N ASP A 150 -0.97 -12.59 -11.20
CA ASP A 150 -1.60 -11.30 -11.44
C ASP A 150 -2.82 -11.04 -10.57
N GLY A 151 -3.24 -9.78 -10.59
CA GLY A 151 -4.40 -9.34 -9.84
C GLY A 151 -4.50 -7.83 -9.72
N ALA A 152 -5.48 -7.42 -8.91
CA ALA A 152 -5.65 -6.01 -8.59
C ALA A 152 -4.53 -5.49 -7.67
N PHE A 153 -4.13 -6.26 -6.65
CA PHE A 153 -3.17 -5.83 -5.61
C PHE A 153 -3.52 -4.48 -4.95
N ASP A 154 -4.81 -4.18 -4.85
CA ASP A 154 -5.36 -2.96 -4.26
C ASP A 154 -5.28 -2.99 -2.73
N LEU A 155 -4.91 -1.85 -2.12
CA LEU A 155 -4.54 -1.76 -0.70
C LEU A 155 -3.59 -2.88 -0.26
N PHE A 156 -2.42 -2.99 -0.90
CA PHE A 156 -1.48 -4.10 -0.71
C PHE A 156 -1.32 -4.52 0.77
N HIS A 157 -1.65 -5.78 1.07
CA HIS A 157 -1.89 -6.25 2.43
C HIS A 157 -1.30 -7.65 2.69
N ALA A 158 -1.42 -8.13 3.94
CA ALA A 158 -0.75 -9.36 4.38
C ALA A 158 -1.15 -10.61 3.58
N GLY A 159 -2.39 -10.68 3.10
CA GLY A 159 -2.83 -11.74 2.18
C GLY A 159 -2.02 -11.77 0.88
N HIS A 160 -1.78 -10.60 0.26
CA HIS A 160 -0.92 -10.51 -0.92
C HIS A 160 0.53 -10.90 -0.59
N VAL A 161 1.06 -10.46 0.56
CA VAL A 161 2.41 -10.83 0.99
C VAL A 161 2.58 -12.34 1.07
N GLU A 162 1.66 -13.04 1.74
CA GLU A 162 1.77 -14.49 1.93
C GLU A 162 1.60 -15.26 0.63
N ILE A 163 0.66 -14.88 -0.24
CA ILE A 163 0.50 -15.57 -1.52
C ILE A 163 1.71 -15.33 -2.45
N LEU A 164 2.27 -14.12 -2.45
CA LEU A 164 3.48 -13.80 -3.21
C LEU A 164 4.71 -14.55 -2.66
N ARG A 165 4.81 -14.73 -1.35
CA ARG A 165 5.85 -15.57 -0.73
C ARG A 165 5.77 -17.01 -1.22
N LEU A 166 4.57 -17.59 -1.27
CA LEU A 166 4.36 -18.93 -1.82
C LEU A 166 4.69 -19.01 -3.30
N ALA A 167 4.22 -18.05 -4.10
CA ALA A 167 4.50 -17.98 -5.53
C ALA A 167 6.01 -17.87 -5.81
N ARG A 168 6.72 -17.01 -5.07
CA ARG A 168 8.18 -16.84 -5.19
C ARG A 168 8.95 -18.12 -4.87
N GLY A 169 8.44 -18.95 -3.96
CA GLY A 169 9.03 -20.24 -3.60
C GLY A 169 8.90 -21.34 -4.67
N LEU A 170 8.16 -21.10 -5.75
CA LEU A 170 7.94 -22.07 -6.83
C LEU A 170 8.90 -21.90 -8.02
N GLY A 171 9.76 -20.88 -8.01
CA GLY A 171 10.73 -20.63 -9.06
C GLY A 171 11.82 -19.65 -8.64
N ASP A 172 12.58 -19.19 -9.61
CA ASP A 172 13.78 -18.36 -9.41
C ASP A 172 13.49 -16.87 -9.57
N PHE A 173 12.35 -16.54 -10.17
CA PHE A 173 11.93 -15.17 -10.47
C PHE A 173 10.41 -15.05 -10.41
N LEU A 174 9.88 -14.09 -9.65
CA LEU A 174 8.45 -13.78 -9.56
C LEU A 174 8.12 -12.51 -10.34
N LEU A 175 7.39 -12.68 -11.43
CA LEU A 175 6.81 -11.62 -12.24
C LEU A 175 5.36 -11.39 -11.83
N VAL A 176 5.02 -10.17 -11.44
CA VAL A 176 3.67 -9.84 -10.94
C VAL A 176 2.91 -8.94 -11.92
N GLY A 177 1.79 -9.42 -12.46
CA GLY A 177 0.92 -8.62 -13.31
C GLY A 177 -0.04 -7.75 -12.51
N ILE A 178 -0.04 -6.44 -12.79
CA ILE A 178 -0.92 -5.49 -12.10
C ILE A 178 -1.94 -4.96 -13.09
N HIS A 179 -3.21 -5.35 -12.94
CA HIS A 179 -4.27 -4.92 -13.85
C HIS A 179 -4.49 -3.41 -13.84
N THR A 180 -4.94 -2.86 -14.97
CA THR A 180 -5.31 -1.43 -15.10
C THR A 180 -6.46 -1.05 -14.16
N ASP A 181 -6.60 0.24 -13.85
CA ASP A 181 -7.68 0.74 -13.02
C ASP A 181 -9.06 0.45 -13.65
N GLN A 182 -9.16 0.56 -14.98
CA GLN A 182 -10.37 0.26 -15.75
C GLN A 182 -10.74 -1.21 -15.67
N THR A 183 -9.76 -2.11 -15.82
CA THR A 183 -9.98 -3.56 -15.68
C THR A 183 -10.46 -3.90 -14.27
N VAL A 184 -9.85 -3.32 -13.23
CA VAL A 184 -10.27 -3.57 -11.85
C VAL A 184 -11.68 -3.03 -11.61
N SER A 185 -11.97 -1.80 -12.06
CA SER A 185 -13.29 -1.17 -11.94
C SER A 185 -14.40 -1.99 -12.60
N ALA A 186 -14.15 -2.48 -13.82
CA ALA A 186 -15.10 -3.30 -14.58
C ALA A 186 -15.42 -4.64 -13.90
N ASN A 187 -14.47 -5.24 -13.19
CA ASN A 187 -14.62 -6.57 -12.58
C ASN A 187 -14.95 -6.55 -11.08
N MET A 188 -14.66 -5.45 -10.37
CA MET A 188 -14.74 -5.33 -8.91
C MET A 188 -15.65 -4.18 -8.43
N GLY A 189 -16.19 -3.40 -9.37
CA GLY A 189 -17.13 -2.30 -9.14
C GLY A 189 -16.51 -0.92 -9.38
N VAL A 190 -17.38 0.05 -9.73
CA VAL A 190 -17.01 1.39 -10.21
C VAL A 190 -16.06 2.18 -9.30
N HIS A 191 -16.10 1.94 -7.99
CA HIS A 191 -15.23 2.63 -7.01
C HIS A 191 -13.97 1.85 -6.65
N ARG A 192 -13.60 0.85 -7.45
CA ARG A 192 -12.34 0.13 -7.33
C ARG A 192 -11.47 0.48 -8.53
N PRO A 193 -10.13 0.51 -8.37
CA PRO A 193 -9.39 0.30 -7.12
C PRO A 193 -9.35 1.55 -6.21
N ILE A 194 -8.98 1.38 -4.94
CA ILE A 194 -8.75 2.50 -4.00
C ILE A 194 -7.43 3.21 -4.31
N MET A 195 -6.41 2.42 -4.65
CA MET A 195 -5.10 2.89 -5.09
C MET A 195 -5.00 2.76 -6.61
N ASN A 196 -4.52 3.80 -7.30
CA ASN A 196 -4.38 3.75 -8.74
C ASN A 196 -3.27 2.78 -9.18
N LEU A 197 -3.15 2.54 -10.49
CA LEU A 197 -2.17 1.61 -11.06
C LEU A 197 -0.73 1.89 -10.59
N HIS A 198 -0.33 3.15 -10.52
CA HIS A 198 1.03 3.52 -10.15
C HIS A 198 1.30 3.36 -8.64
N GLU A 199 0.36 3.73 -7.78
CA GLU A 199 0.42 3.53 -6.33
C GLU A 199 0.50 2.03 -5.99
N ARG A 200 -0.31 1.20 -6.67
CA ARG A 200 -0.28 -0.26 -6.56
C ARG A 200 1.04 -0.85 -7.03
N SER A 201 1.58 -0.34 -8.15
CA SER A 201 2.88 -0.76 -8.68
C SER A 201 4.01 -0.57 -7.68
N LEU A 202 4.10 0.61 -7.04
CA LEU A 202 5.12 0.84 -6.01
C LEU A 202 4.91 -0.02 -4.76
N SER A 203 3.65 -0.27 -4.38
CA SER A 203 3.32 -1.10 -3.22
C SER A 203 3.75 -2.55 -3.44
N VAL A 204 3.53 -3.10 -4.63
CA VAL A 204 3.96 -4.45 -5.02
C VAL A 204 5.48 -4.54 -5.14
N LEU A 205 6.13 -3.58 -5.79
CA LEU A 205 7.59 -3.52 -5.96
C LEU A 205 8.39 -3.39 -4.64
N ALA A 206 7.76 -2.87 -3.59
CA ALA A 206 8.37 -2.79 -2.26
C ALA A 206 8.45 -4.16 -1.56
N CYS A 207 7.67 -5.16 -2.01
CA CYS A 207 7.64 -6.50 -1.45
C CYS A 207 8.90 -7.29 -1.84
N ARG A 208 9.60 -7.85 -0.85
CA ARG A 208 10.85 -8.61 -1.05
C ARG A 208 10.71 -9.86 -1.92
N TYR A 209 9.50 -10.40 -2.02
CA TYR A 209 9.23 -11.62 -2.78
C TYR A 209 9.00 -11.34 -4.26
N VAL A 210 8.83 -10.07 -4.65
CA VAL A 210 8.56 -9.66 -6.03
C VAL A 210 9.85 -9.27 -6.71
N ASP A 211 10.12 -9.87 -7.87
CA ASP A 211 11.30 -9.54 -8.67
C ASP A 211 10.99 -8.45 -9.70
N GLU A 212 9.84 -8.52 -10.39
CA GLU A 212 9.42 -7.54 -11.39
C GLU A 212 7.88 -7.43 -11.48
N VAL A 213 7.39 -6.32 -12.04
CA VAL A 213 5.97 -6.07 -12.29
C VAL A 213 5.66 -5.75 -13.75
N ILE A 214 4.53 -6.27 -14.26
CA ILE A 214 3.90 -5.77 -15.49
C ILE A 214 2.90 -4.69 -15.08
N ILE A 215 3.24 -3.43 -15.34
CA ILE A 215 2.37 -2.27 -15.06
C ILE A 215 1.28 -2.20 -16.14
N GLY A 216 0.04 -2.51 -15.77
CA GLY A 216 -1.08 -2.53 -16.72
C GLY A 216 -1.23 -3.88 -17.42
N ALA A 217 -1.06 -4.98 -16.68
CA ALA A 217 -1.25 -6.33 -17.20
C ALA A 217 -2.69 -6.54 -17.72
N PRO A 218 -2.86 -7.26 -18.84
CA PRO A 218 -4.18 -7.59 -19.37
C PRO A 218 -4.97 -8.47 -18.39
N TRP A 219 -6.28 -8.57 -18.59
CA TRP A 219 -7.13 -9.47 -17.80
C TRP A 219 -6.87 -10.94 -18.13
N GLU A 220 -6.66 -11.25 -19.41
CA GLU A 220 -6.43 -12.62 -19.88
C GLU A 220 -4.94 -12.87 -20.05
N VAL A 221 -4.48 -14.03 -19.57
CA VAL A 221 -3.09 -14.48 -19.72
C VAL A 221 -2.93 -15.06 -21.13
N SER A 222 -2.38 -14.27 -22.05
CA SER A 222 -2.22 -14.68 -23.45
C SER A 222 -0.98 -15.53 -23.68
N LYS A 223 -0.97 -16.31 -24.78
CA LYS A 223 0.21 -17.06 -25.22
C LYS A 223 1.39 -16.14 -25.55
N ASP A 224 1.10 -14.96 -26.09
CA ASP A 224 2.10 -13.94 -26.41
C ASP A 224 2.80 -13.43 -25.15
N MET A 225 2.04 -13.13 -24.08
CA MET A 225 2.60 -12.73 -22.80
C MET A 225 3.46 -13.83 -22.17
N ILE A 226 2.96 -15.08 -22.17
CA ILE A 226 3.71 -16.25 -21.67
C ILE A 226 5.04 -16.39 -22.42
N THR A 227 5.03 -16.23 -23.75
CA THR A 227 6.23 -16.37 -24.58
C THR A 227 7.19 -15.20 -24.40
N THR A 228 6.69 -13.97 -24.39
CA THR A 228 7.48 -12.72 -24.25
C THR A 228 8.26 -12.70 -22.95
N PHE A 229 7.65 -13.12 -21.84
CA PHE A 229 8.28 -13.13 -20.52
C PHE A 229 8.83 -14.51 -20.13
N ASN A 230 8.86 -15.47 -21.06
CA ASN A 230 9.32 -16.85 -20.82
C ASN A 230 8.72 -17.48 -19.53
N VAL A 231 7.42 -17.28 -19.32
CA VAL A 231 6.71 -17.72 -18.10
C VAL A 231 6.67 -19.25 -18.06
N SER A 232 7.23 -19.81 -16.98
CA SER A 232 7.27 -21.27 -16.77
C SER A 232 6.08 -21.79 -15.97
N LEU A 233 5.47 -20.95 -15.13
CA LEU A 233 4.33 -21.30 -14.28
C LEU A 233 3.46 -20.08 -14.03
N VAL A 234 2.14 -20.20 -14.20
CA VAL A 234 1.15 -19.21 -13.80
C VAL A 234 0.45 -19.70 -12.54
N VAL A 235 0.34 -18.83 -11.54
CA VAL A 235 -0.31 -19.17 -10.28
C VAL A 235 -1.40 -18.18 -9.88
N HIS A 236 -2.42 -18.67 -9.18
CA HIS A 236 -3.50 -17.86 -8.61
C HIS A 236 -3.81 -18.33 -7.18
N GLY A 237 -4.14 -17.40 -6.27
CA GLY A 237 -4.48 -17.72 -4.88
C GLY A 237 -5.95 -18.10 -4.68
N THR A 238 -6.26 -19.02 -3.76
CA THR A 238 -7.66 -19.37 -3.44
C THR A 238 -8.49 -18.22 -2.85
N VAL A 239 -7.86 -17.18 -2.27
CA VAL A 239 -8.55 -16.01 -1.71
C VAL A 239 -8.37 -14.81 -2.65
N ALA A 240 -9.47 -14.38 -3.28
CA ALA A 240 -9.56 -13.15 -4.06
C ALA A 240 -10.96 -12.54 -3.93
N GLU A 241 -11.07 -11.24 -4.22
CA GLU A 241 -12.35 -10.50 -4.23
C GLU A 241 -13.36 -11.09 -5.23
N ASN A 242 -12.85 -11.68 -6.32
CA ASN A 242 -13.65 -12.33 -7.33
C ASN A 242 -12.92 -13.59 -7.82
N ASN A 243 -13.48 -14.77 -7.51
CA ASN A 243 -13.00 -16.07 -7.97
C ASN A 243 -13.86 -16.64 -9.12
N ASP A 244 -14.77 -15.84 -9.69
CA ASP A 244 -15.71 -16.31 -10.72
C ASP A 244 -15.04 -16.60 -12.08
N PHE A 245 -13.71 -16.42 -12.21
CA PHE A 245 -12.96 -16.94 -13.36
C PHE A 245 -13.13 -18.46 -13.56
N GLN A 246 -13.50 -19.19 -12.50
CA GLN A 246 -13.83 -20.63 -12.58
C GLN A 246 -15.28 -20.90 -13.02
N LYS A 247 -16.18 -19.91 -12.94
CA LYS A 247 -17.64 -20.07 -13.15
C LYS A 247 -18.18 -19.32 -14.37
N GLY A 248 -17.42 -18.35 -14.89
CA GLY A 248 -17.83 -17.49 -16.02
C GLY A 248 -17.62 -18.08 -17.42
N LYS A 249 -18.16 -17.40 -18.44
CA LYS A 249 -18.05 -17.78 -19.86
C LYS A 249 -16.62 -17.64 -20.44
N CYS A 250 -15.75 -16.82 -19.85
CA CYS A 250 -14.36 -16.66 -20.29
C CYS A 250 -13.42 -16.78 -19.08
N ASN A 251 -12.61 -17.84 -19.05
CA ASN A 251 -11.60 -18.06 -18.01
C ASN A 251 -10.30 -17.34 -18.44
N PRO A 252 -9.85 -16.26 -17.76
CA PRO A 252 -8.61 -15.55 -18.06
C PRO A 252 -7.35 -16.44 -18.03
N TYR A 253 -7.43 -17.60 -17.37
CA TYR A 253 -6.34 -18.57 -17.28
C TYR A 253 -6.53 -19.77 -18.22
N ALA A 254 -7.43 -19.72 -19.20
CA ALA A 254 -7.68 -20.82 -20.13
C ALA A 254 -6.42 -21.25 -20.90
N VAL A 255 -5.64 -20.29 -21.40
CA VAL A 255 -4.38 -20.56 -22.13
C VAL A 255 -3.35 -21.27 -21.25
N PRO A 256 -2.91 -20.73 -20.08
CA PRO A 256 -1.94 -21.42 -19.25
C PRO A 256 -2.46 -22.76 -18.72
N THR A 257 -3.78 -22.92 -18.53
CA THR A 257 -4.40 -24.20 -18.18
C THR A 257 -4.24 -25.22 -19.32
N SER A 258 -4.53 -24.84 -20.56
CA SER A 258 -4.35 -25.71 -21.73
C SER A 258 -2.89 -26.10 -21.98
N MET A 259 -1.96 -25.25 -21.55
CA MET A 259 -0.52 -25.50 -21.62
C MET A 259 0.01 -26.34 -20.45
N GLY A 260 -0.82 -26.67 -19.45
CA GLY A 260 -0.41 -27.44 -18.27
C GLY A 260 0.47 -26.67 -17.28
N ILE A 261 0.49 -25.33 -17.37
CA ILE A 261 1.34 -24.47 -16.53
C ILE A 261 0.54 -23.59 -15.56
N PHE A 262 -0.76 -23.83 -15.39
CA PHE A 262 -1.58 -23.12 -14.41
C PHE A 262 -1.70 -23.91 -13.10
N ARG A 263 -1.53 -23.24 -11.96
CA ARG A 263 -1.69 -23.85 -10.62
C ARG A 263 -2.39 -22.92 -9.65
N VAL A 264 -3.39 -23.43 -8.94
CA VAL A 264 -4.00 -22.72 -7.81
C VAL A 264 -3.20 -23.00 -6.53
N LEU A 265 -2.96 -21.97 -5.73
CA LEU A 265 -2.25 -22.04 -4.45
C LEU A 265 -3.21 -21.69 -3.32
N ASP A 266 -3.16 -22.48 -2.25
CA ASP A 266 -3.95 -22.20 -1.04
C ASP A 266 -3.42 -20.94 -0.36
N SER A 267 -4.28 -19.91 -0.27
CA SER A 267 -3.95 -18.64 0.37
C SER A 267 -3.92 -18.82 1.89
N PRO A 268 -2.80 -18.51 2.56
CA PRO A 268 -2.69 -18.72 4.01
C PRO A 268 -3.58 -17.81 4.86
N LEU A 269 -4.04 -16.70 4.29
CA LEU A 269 -4.85 -15.68 4.97
C LEU A 269 -6.10 -15.38 4.14
N ASP A 270 -7.21 -15.10 4.82
CA ASP A 270 -8.53 -14.78 4.25
C ASP A 270 -8.77 -13.26 4.08
N ILE A 271 -7.73 -12.44 4.29
CA ILE A 271 -7.81 -10.99 4.18
C ILE A 271 -7.90 -10.53 2.72
N THR A 272 -8.88 -9.68 2.46
CA THR A 272 -9.11 -9.02 1.16
C THR A 272 -9.25 -7.51 1.31
N THR A 273 -9.16 -6.75 0.22
CA THR A 273 -9.39 -5.30 0.22
C THR A 273 -10.74 -4.92 0.84
N SER A 274 -11.81 -5.65 0.52
CA SER A 274 -13.16 -5.47 1.10
C SER A 274 -13.18 -5.72 2.60
N THR A 275 -12.47 -6.74 3.11
CA THR A 275 -12.37 -6.96 4.55
C THR A 275 -11.64 -5.82 5.26
N ILE A 276 -10.60 -5.25 4.64
CA ILE A 276 -9.87 -4.08 5.15
C ILE A 276 -10.78 -2.86 5.20
N ILE A 277 -11.49 -2.58 4.11
CA ILE A 277 -12.45 -1.47 4.04
C ILE A 277 -13.49 -1.61 5.15
N LYS A 278 -14.11 -2.79 5.30
CA LYS A 278 -15.09 -3.06 6.37
C LYS A 278 -14.51 -2.80 7.76
N ARG A 279 -13.29 -3.29 8.04
CA ARG A 279 -12.59 -3.10 9.33
C ARG A 279 -12.24 -1.64 9.62
N ILE A 280 -11.90 -0.86 8.60
CA ILE A 280 -11.56 0.56 8.76
C ILE A 280 -12.84 1.37 8.98
N VAL A 281 -13.90 1.09 8.21
CA VAL A 281 -15.19 1.76 8.36
C VAL A 281 -15.82 1.47 9.71
N SER A 282 -15.77 0.23 10.20
CA SER A 282 -16.31 -0.13 11.52
C SER A 282 -15.60 0.60 12.69
N ASN A 283 -14.36 1.05 12.47
CA ASN A 283 -13.55 1.74 13.49
C ASN A 283 -13.41 3.25 13.21
N HIS A 284 -14.18 3.78 12.25
CA HIS A 284 -14.00 5.13 11.73
C HIS A 284 -14.22 6.22 12.80
N GLU A 285 -15.22 6.09 13.68
CA GLU A 285 -15.48 7.08 14.73
C GLU A 285 -14.30 7.21 15.72
N ALA A 286 -13.66 6.09 16.08
CA ALA A 286 -12.48 6.09 16.93
C ALA A 286 -11.28 6.74 16.22
N TYR A 287 -11.14 6.50 14.91
CA TYR A 287 -10.11 7.13 14.08
C TYR A 287 -10.28 8.66 13.99
N GLN A 288 -11.50 9.15 13.78
CA GLN A 288 -11.79 10.58 13.72
C GLN A 288 -11.41 11.28 15.03
N LYS A 289 -11.86 10.77 16.17
CA LYS A 289 -11.53 11.33 17.50
C LYS A 289 -10.02 11.38 17.75
N ARG A 290 -9.26 10.40 17.26
CA ARG A 290 -7.79 10.39 17.39
C ARG A 290 -7.13 11.47 16.53
N ASN A 291 -7.60 11.64 15.30
CA ASN A 291 -7.05 12.64 14.38
C ASN A 291 -7.34 14.08 14.82
N GLU A 292 -8.52 14.33 15.40
CA GLU A 292 -8.85 15.63 15.99
C GLU A 292 -7.86 16.01 17.10
N LYS A 293 -7.57 15.08 18.03
CA LYS A 293 -6.56 15.29 19.09
C LYS A 293 -5.16 15.55 18.52
N LYS A 294 -4.77 14.81 17.47
CA LYS A 294 -3.48 15.00 16.80
C LYS A 294 -3.39 16.40 16.17
N ALA A 295 -4.40 16.81 15.41
CA ALA A 295 -4.45 18.11 14.75
C ALA A 295 -4.45 19.27 15.76
N GLU A 296 -5.10 19.09 16.92
CA GLU A 296 -5.04 20.07 18.01
C GLU A 296 -3.62 20.18 18.60
N SER A 297 -2.94 19.05 18.81
CA SER A 297 -1.57 19.01 19.35
C SER A 297 -0.57 19.66 18.39
N GLU A 298 -0.66 19.36 17.09
CA GLU A 298 0.16 19.99 16.06
C GLU A 298 -0.08 21.50 15.98
N ARG A 299 -1.34 21.94 16.07
CA ARG A 299 -1.69 23.37 16.05
C ARG A 299 -1.07 24.13 17.22
N ARG A 300 -1.18 23.59 18.44
CA ARG A 300 -0.53 24.15 19.64
C ARG A 300 0.99 24.27 19.48
N TYR A 301 1.62 23.27 18.85
CA TYR A 301 3.06 23.30 18.57
C TYR A 301 3.45 24.43 17.61
N TYR A 302 2.72 24.58 16.49
CA TYR A 302 3.02 25.62 15.51
C TYR A 302 2.70 27.03 16.03
N GLU A 303 1.65 27.18 16.86
CA GLU A 303 1.33 28.44 17.55
C GLU A 303 2.44 28.85 18.54
N GLY A 304 3.10 27.90 19.18
CA GLY A 304 4.19 28.13 20.13
C GLY A 304 5.60 28.16 19.54
N LYS A 305 5.76 27.97 18.22
CA LYS A 305 7.08 27.82 17.59
C LYS A 305 7.83 29.15 17.50
N VAL A 306 8.92 29.28 18.24
CA VAL A 306 9.86 30.43 18.15
C VAL A 306 10.96 30.12 17.14
N TYR A 307 11.47 31.16 16.47
CA TYR A 307 12.61 31.04 15.57
C TYR A 307 13.84 30.52 16.32
N VAL A 308 14.48 29.46 15.80
CA VAL A 308 15.75 28.93 16.28
C VAL A 308 16.78 29.19 15.18
N SER A 309 17.77 30.05 15.43
CA SER A 309 18.93 30.20 14.55
C SER A 309 19.76 28.93 14.62
N GLY A 310 20.09 28.34 13.47
CA GLY A 310 20.99 27.20 13.41
C GLY A 310 22.44 27.66 13.53
N ASP A 311 23.19 27.03 14.44
CA ASP A 311 24.66 26.98 14.41
C ASP A 311 25.12 25.85 13.47
#